data_AF-A0A7C5QNC3-F1
#
_entry.id   AF-A0A7C5QNC3-F1
#
_cell.length_a   1.000
_cell.length_b   1.000
_cell.length_c   1.000
_cell.angle_alpha   90.00
_cell.angle_beta   90.00
_cell.angle_gamma   90.00
#
_symmetry.space_group_name_H-M   'P 1'
#
loop_
_entity.id
_entity.type
_entity.pdbx_description
1 polymer ?
#
loop_
_entity_poly.entity_id
_entity_poly.type
_entity_poly.pdbx_seq_one_letter_code
_entity_poly.pdbx_strand_id
1 'polypeptide(L)'
;MTRQSIRNEGEPAEVAFSKALGEKVKPSDDSRKGDRLFFHQGQWHYVEIKHCESNTVNQVRAIKCTPLVVFSPDKGKRCWAVLSARLVAKLVANKRRGQHTEIPFECANLTRSSLHDQVWCTDTELDQRLQAALDDPLNGPIKSVMNELLAEIKSLCDKYRKRLKSLFSIW
;
A
#
# COMPACT_ATOMS: atom_id res chain seq x y z
N MET A 1 -12.73 -12.70 23.41
CA MET A 1 -12.84 -12.06 22.07
C MET A 1 -12.15 -12.97 21.07
N THR A 2 -12.92 -13.57 20.17
CA THR A 2 -12.40 -14.44 19.10
C THR A 2 -11.67 -13.56 18.10
N ARG A 3 -10.36 -13.77 17.89
CA ARG A 3 -9.60 -13.08 16.83
C ARG A 3 -10.30 -13.35 15.50
N GLN A 4 -10.75 -12.30 14.82
CA GLN A 4 -11.11 -12.39 13.41
C GLN A 4 -9.93 -13.00 12.65
N SER A 5 -10.22 -13.78 11.61
CA SER A 5 -9.17 -14.26 10.74
C SER A 5 -8.42 -13.05 10.16
N ILE A 6 -7.10 -13.15 10.02
CA ILE A 6 -6.20 -12.11 9.46
C ILE A 6 -6.76 -11.52 8.15
N ARG A 7 -7.57 -12.30 7.44
CA ARG A 7 -8.22 -11.96 6.17
C ARG A 7 -9.24 -10.81 6.26
N ASN A 8 -9.79 -10.51 7.44
CA ASN A 8 -10.86 -9.51 7.61
C ASN A 8 -10.42 -8.25 8.38
N GLU A 9 -9.16 -8.15 8.82
CA GLU A 9 -8.69 -7.02 9.65
C GLU A 9 -8.78 -5.65 8.93
N GLY A 10 -8.73 -5.65 7.59
CA GLY A 10 -8.85 -4.45 6.75
C GLY A 10 -10.27 -4.04 6.39
N GLU A 11 -11.26 -4.92 6.56
CA GLU A 11 -12.64 -4.71 6.10
C GLU A 11 -13.28 -3.43 6.69
N PRO A 12 -13.12 -3.10 7.99
CA PRO A 12 -13.67 -1.86 8.55
C PRO A 12 -13.13 -0.59 7.86
N ALA A 13 -11.83 -0.57 7.54
CA ALA A 13 -11.22 0.58 6.87
C ALA A 13 -11.71 0.73 5.43
N GLU A 14 -11.86 -0.38 4.69
CA GLU A 14 -12.38 -0.34 3.33
C GLU A 14 -13.85 0.11 3.28
N VAL A 15 -14.68 -0.36 4.23
CA VAL A 15 -16.08 0.06 4.34
C VAL A 15 -16.18 1.54 4.67
N ALA A 16 -15.40 2.02 5.65
CA ALA A 16 -15.36 3.43 6.02
C ALA A 16 -14.88 4.31 4.83
N PHE A 17 -13.88 3.85 4.08
CA PHE A 17 -13.35 4.53 2.90
C PHE A 17 -14.39 4.64 1.78
N SER A 18 -15.06 3.54 1.44
CA SER A 18 -16.17 3.53 0.47
C SER A 18 -17.32 4.44 0.89
N LYS A 19 -17.66 4.46 2.18
CA LYS A 19 -18.71 5.35 2.71
C LYS A 19 -18.32 6.82 2.60
N ALA A 20 -17.06 7.16 2.90
CA ALA A 20 -16.59 8.54 2.87
C ALA A 20 -16.53 9.13 1.44
N LEU A 21 -16.20 8.30 0.45
CA LEU A 21 -15.98 8.76 -0.93
C LEU A 21 -17.13 8.46 -1.90
N GLY A 22 -18.09 7.63 -1.50
CA GLY A 22 -19.30 7.33 -2.27
C GLY A 22 -18.98 6.75 -3.65
N GLU A 23 -19.64 7.31 -4.68
CA GLU A 23 -19.56 6.83 -6.07
C GLU A 23 -18.17 6.95 -6.71
N LYS A 24 -17.26 7.73 -6.11
CA LYS A 24 -15.88 7.83 -6.58
C LYS A 24 -15.05 6.58 -6.27
N VAL A 25 -15.60 5.61 -5.54
CA VAL A 25 -14.88 4.39 -5.16
C VAL A 25 -15.66 3.15 -5.52
N LYS A 26 -14.95 2.11 -5.95
CA LYS A 26 -15.52 0.77 -6.14
C LYS A 26 -14.55 -0.33 -5.67
N PRO A 27 -15.04 -1.56 -5.44
CA PRO A 27 -14.18 -2.71 -5.17
C PRO A 27 -13.11 -2.89 -6.24
N SER A 28 -11.91 -3.30 -5.82
CA SER A 28 -10.84 -3.66 -6.75
C SER A 28 -11.20 -4.90 -7.55
N ASP A 29 -10.85 -4.90 -8.84
CA ASP A 29 -10.94 -6.07 -9.72
C ASP A 29 -9.70 -6.99 -9.61
N ASP A 30 -8.63 -6.51 -8.95
CA ASP A 30 -7.41 -7.27 -8.68
C ASP A 30 -6.81 -6.84 -7.34
N SER A 31 -7.09 -7.59 -6.29
CA SER A 31 -6.57 -7.35 -4.93
C SER A 31 -5.03 -7.34 -4.85
N ARG A 32 -4.33 -7.90 -5.85
CA ARG A 32 -2.87 -7.83 -5.91
C ARG A 32 -2.37 -6.44 -6.25
N LYS A 33 -3.17 -5.60 -6.92
CA LYS A 33 -2.82 -4.23 -7.32
C LYS A 33 -3.27 -3.17 -6.31
N GLY A 34 -4.34 -3.43 -5.57
CA GLY A 34 -4.84 -2.57 -4.50
C GLY A 34 -6.18 -3.08 -3.98
N ASP A 35 -6.64 -2.49 -2.87
CA ASP A 35 -7.84 -2.94 -2.15
C ASP A 35 -9.13 -2.29 -2.70
N ARG A 36 -9.00 -1.06 -3.23
CA ARG A 36 -10.08 -0.31 -3.87
C ARG A 36 -9.61 0.39 -5.15
N LEU A 37 -10.57 0.76 -5.98
CA LEU A 37 -10.38 1.64 -7.12
C LEU A 37 -11.02 3.00 -6.82
N PHE A 38 -10.29 4.09 -7.08
CA PHE A 38 -10.74 5.47 -6.92
C PHE A 38 -10.77 6.19 -8.27
N PHE A 39 -11.86 6.89 -8.58
CA PHE A 39 -12.05 7.59 -9.85
C PHE A 39 -11.49 9.01 -9.79
N HIS A 40 -10.50 9.28 -10.63
CA HIS A 40 -9.85 10.59 -10.74
C HIS A 40 -9.43 10.87 -12.19
N GLN A 41 -9.69 12.09 -12.67
CA GLN A 41 -9.36 12.53 -14.04
C GLN A 41 -9.81 11.55 -15.15
N GLY A 42 -11.03 11.03 -15.02
CA GLY A 42 -11.61 10.13 -16.02
C GLY A 42 -11.08 8.68 -15.98
N GLN A 43 -10.28 8.32 -14.99
CA GLN A 43 -9.66 7.00 -14.87
C GLN A 43 -9.81 6.41 -13.47
N TRP A 44 -9.81 5.07 -13.39
CA TRP A 44 -9.82 4.33 -12.13
C TRP A 44 -8.39 4.01 -11.69
N HIS A 45 -8.04 4.40 -10.47
CA HIS A 45 -6.71 4.21 -9.88
C HIS A 45 -6.79 3.24 -8.70
N TYR A 46 -5.84 2.31 -8.62
CA TYR A 46 -5.74 1.41 -7.46
C TYR A 46 -5.23 2.16 -6.22
N VAL A 47 -5.81 1.85 -5.07
CA VAL A 47 -5.45 2.39 -3.77
C VAL A 47 -5.27 1.24 -2.79
N GLU A 48 -4.19 1.28 -2.02
CA GLU A 48 -3.97 0.35 -0.89
C GLU A 48 -4.56 0.96 0.38
N ILE A 49 -5.32 0.18 1.14
CA ILE A 49 -5.99 0.60 2.37
C ILE A 49 -5.50 -0.26 3.53
N LYS A 50 -5.15 0.37 4.64
CA LYS A 50 -4.74 -0.33 5.87
C LYS A 50 -5.53 0.18 7.06
N HIS A 51 -6.06 -0.75 7.84
CA HIS A 51 -6.58 -0.45 9.16
C HIS A 51 -5.43 -0.47 10.18
N CYS A 52 -5.36 0.54 11.05
CA CYS A 52 -4.30 0.68 12.04
C CYS A 52 -4.84 1.24 13.36
N GLU A 53 -5.14 0.35 14.31
CA GLU A 53 -5.45 0.75 15.70
C GLU A 53 -4.19 0.75 16.60
N SER A 54 -3.11 0.13 16.13
CA SER A 54 -1.83 0.06 16.84
C SER A 54 -0.84 1.15 16.36
N ASN A 55 0.42 1.09 16.80
CA ASN A 55 1.46 1.95 16.25
C ASN A 55 2.13 1.39 14.97
N THR A 56 1.64 0.26 14.44
CA THR A 56 2.26 -0.44 13.30
C THR A 56 1.27 -0.59 12.16
N VAL A 57 1.66 -0.14 10.97
CA VAL A 57 0.97 -0.39 9.70
C VAL A 57 1.72 -1.53 9.01
N ASN A 58 1.12 -2.71 8.97
CA ASN A 58 1.76 -3.91 8.44
C ASN A 58 1.60 -4.04 6.92
N GLN A 59 2.47 -4.87 6.31
CA GLN A 59 2.35 -5.31 4.92
C GLN A 59 2.23 -4.17 3.90
N VAL A 60 2.98 -3.08 4.11
CA VAL A 60 3.05 -1.98 3.16
C VAL A 60 3.96 -2.38 2.01
N ARG A 61 3.44 -2.28 0.77
CA ARG A 61 4.12 -2.70 -0.46
C ARG A 61 4.41 -1.50 -1.35
N ALA A 62 5.54 -0.83 -1.12
CA ALA A 62 5.94 0.35 -1.91
C ALA A 62 6.07 0.03 -3.41
N ILE A 63 6.44 -1.22 -3.74
CA ILE A 63 6.65 -1.66 -5.12
C ILE A 63 5.38 -1.56 -6.00
N LYS A 64 4.17 -1.54 -5.41
CA LYS A 64 2.92 -1.38 -6.17
C LYS A 64 2.77 0.00 -6.79
N CYS A 65 3.47 1.01 -6.28
CA CYS A 65 3.35 2.42 -6.71
C CYS A 65 1.91 2.96 -6.71
N THR A 66 1.12 2.56 -5.72
CA THR A 66 -0.22 3.08 -5.47
C THR A 66 -0.21 3.95 -4.22
N PRO A 67 -1.14 4.92 -4.08
CA PRO A 67 -1.34 5.62 -2.83
C PRO A 67 -1.67 4.63 -1.70
N LEU A 68 -1.18 4.94 -0.50
CA LEU A 68 -1.51 4.23 0.73
C LEU A 68 -2.45 5.09 1.57
N VAL A 69 -3.60 4.54 1.92
CA VAL A 69 -4.55 5.12 2.86
C VAL A 69 -4.53 4.32 4.15
N VAL A 70 -4.30 4.98 5.27
CA VAL A 70 -4.32 4.37 6.60
C VAL A 70 -5.51 4.91 7.37
N PHE A 71 -6.38 4.01 7.83
CA PHE A 71 -7.47 4.33 8.74
C PHE A 71 -7.05 4.07 10.18
N SER A 72 -7.13 5.10 11.03
CA SER A 72 -6.74 5.09 12.44
C SER A 72 -7.85 5.77 13.25
N PRO A 73 -8.89 5.03 13.67
CA PRO A 73 -10.06 5.63 14.33
C PRO A 73 -9.71 6.34 15.64
N ASP A 74 -8.62 5.94 16.31
CA ASP A 74 -8.10 6.57 17.53
C ASP A 74 -7.55 8.00 17.34
N LYS A 75 -7.33 8.44 16.09
CA LYS A 75 -6.98 9.84 15.75
C LYS A 75 -8.18 10.78 15.73
N GLY A 76 -9.37 10.30 16.10
CA GLY A 76 -10.59 11.10 16.20
C GLY A 76 -10.99 11.67 14.85
N LYS A 77 -11.17 12.98 14.76
CA LYS A 77 -11.62 13.63 13.51
C LYS A 77 -10.63 13.47 12.35
N ARG A 78 -9.32 13.28 12.61
CA ARG A 78 -8.28 13.10 11.59
C ARG A 78 -7.90 11.63 11.45
N CYS A 79 -8.91 10.79 11.26
CA CYS A 79 -8.78 9.33 11.25
C CYS A 79 -8.10 8.76 10.00
N TRP A 80 -7.87 9.56 8.96
CA TRP A 80 -7.23 9.10 7.72
C TRP A 80 -5.82 9.64 7.57
N ALA A 81 -4.86 8.81 7.19
CA ALA A 81 -3.60 9.27 6.61
C ALA A 81 -3.54 8.89 5.13
N VAL A 82 -3.21 9.84 4.26
CA VAL A 82 -3.06 9.60 2.82
C VAL A 82 -1.62 9.87 2.42
N LEU A 83 -0.97 8.84 1.86
CA LEU A 83 0.41 8.92 1.39
C LEU A 83 0.45 8.67 -0.12
N SER A 84 1.15 9.55 -0.86
CA SER A 84 1.50 9.27 -2.25
C SER A 84 2.48 8.10 -2.35
N ALA A 85 2.57 7.48 -3.53
CA ALA A 85 3.55 6.42 -3.77
C ALA A 85 4.98 6.90 -3.48
N ARG A 86 5.27 8.18 -3.74
CA ARG A 86 6.53 8.83 -3.35
C ARG A 86 6.79 8.80 -1.86
N LEU A 87 5.83 9.20 -1.05
CA LEU A 87 6.01 9.22 0.40
C LEU A 87 6.20 7.80 0.95
N VAL A 88 5.43 6.83 0.45
CA VAL A 88 5.59 5.42 0.82
C VAL A 88 6.99 4.92 0.46
N ALA A 89 7.44 5.15 -0.78
CA ALA A 89 8.77 4.76 -1.24
C ALA A 89 9.88 5.41 -0.40
N LYS A 90 9.76 6.71 -0.08
CA LYS A 90 10.72 7.43 0.78
C LYS A 90 10.80 6.83 2.19
N LEU A 91 9.66 6.48 2.79
CA LEU A 91 9.61 5.87 4.13
C LEU A 91 10.18 4.44 4.15
N VAL A 92 10.09 3.73 3.02
CA VAL A 92 10.61 2.37 2.87
C VAL A 92 12.09 2.35 2.49
N ALA A 93 12.57 3.30 1.70
CA ALA A 93 13.97 3.38 1.25
C ALA A 93 14.98 3.48 2.40
N ASN A 94 14.57 4.04 3.54
CA ASN A 94 15.42 4.13 4.73
C ASN A 94 15.50 2.82 5.55
N LYS A 95 14.78 1.77 5.14
CA LYS A 95 14.78 0.50 5.86
C LYS A 95 15.83 -0.46 5.33
N ARG A 96 16.50 -1.14 6.25
CA ARG A 96 17.45 -2.22 5.95
C ARG A 96 16.78 -3.57 5.71
N ARG A 97 15.56 -3.77 6.23
CA ARG A 97 14.78 -5.00 6.11
C ARG A 97 13.29 -4.72 5.94
N GLY A 98 12.58 -5.64 5.31
CA GLY A 98 11.11 -5.65 5.25
C GLY A 98 10.45 -5.98 6.59
N GLN A 99 9.22 -6.51 6.53
CA GLN A 99 8.48 -6.93 7.73
C GLN A 99 9.19 -8.06 8.48
N HIS A 100 9.82 -8.97 7.75
CA HIS A 100 10.70 -10.03 8.25
C HIS A 100 12.03 -10.01 7.48
N THR A 101 12.20 -10.96 6.55
CA THR A 101 13.37 -11.12 5.68
C THR A 101 13.09 -10.67 4.26
N GLU A 102 11.90 -10.14 3.99
CA GLU A 102 11.53 -9.64 2.66
C GLU A 102 12.34 -8.39 2.29
N ILE A 103 12.44 -8.15 0.99
CA ILE A 103 12.93 -6.88 0.45
C ILE A 103 11.99 -5.77 0.94
N PRO A 104 12.51 -4.67 1.52
CA PRO A 104 11.66 -3.62 2.10
C PRO A 104 10.56 -3.11 1.17
N PHE A 105 10.84 -2.98 -0.13
CA PHE A 105 9.88 -2.49 -1.12
C PHE A 105 8.73 -3.46 -1.41
N GLU A 106 8.95 -4.77 -1.23
CA GLU A 106 7.92 -5.81 -1.42
C GLU A 106 6.99 -5.93 -0.23
N CYS A 107 7.51 -5.75 0.99
CA CYS A 107 6.74 -5.83 2.23
C CYS A 107 7.51 -5.18 3.38
N ALA A 108 6.96 -4.11 3.95
CA ALA A 108 7.52 -3.45 5.12
C ALA A 108 6.43 -3.05 6.12
N ASN A 109 6.85 -2.84 7.36
CA ASN A 109 6.02 -2.18 8.35
C ASN A 109 6.31 -0.67 8.35
N LEU A 110 5.29 0.17 8.44
CA LEU A 110 5.46 1.57 8.80
C LEU A 110 5.07 1.78 10.27
N THR A 111 5.67 2.78 10.91
CA THR A 111 5.28 3.18 12.25
C THR A 111 4.29 4.34 12.14
N ARG A 112 3.11 4.22 12.74
CA ARG A 112 2.07 5.24 12.65
C ARG A 112 2.54 6.58 13.22
N SER A 113 3.27 6.56 14.34
CA SER A 113 3.83 7.75 14.98
C SER A 113 4.96 8.40 14.18
N SER A 114 5.52 7.75 13.15
CA SER A 114 6.50 8.37 12.25
C SER A 114 5.87 9.00 11.00
N LEU A 115 4.55 8.86 10.83
CA LEU A 115 3.82 9.54 9.77
C LEU A 115 3.68 11.02 10.12
N HIS A 116 4.15 11.88 9.23
CA HIS A 116 4.11 13.33 9.44
C HIS A 116 2.67 13.83 9.62
N ASP A 117 2.44 14.76 10.54
CA ASP A 117 1.11 15.29 10.82
C ASP A 117 0.36 15.82 9.60
N GLN A 118 1.05 16.24 8.54
CA GLN A 118 0.44 16.77 7.33
C GLN A 118 -0.26 15.72 6.48
N VAL A 119 0.05 14.42 6.64
CA VAL A 119 -0.63 13.36 5.87
C VAL A 119 -1.98 12.99 6.46
N TRP A 120 -2.24 13.38 7.71
CA TRP A 120 -3.49 13.10 8.40
C TRP A 120 -4.59 14.06 7.97
N CYS A 121 -5.80 13.56 7.80
CA CYS A 121 -6.93 14.29 7.27
C CYS A 121 -8.27 13.75 7.79
N THR A 122 -9.30 14.57 7.67
CA THR A 122 -10.69 14.21 8.03
C THR A 122 -11.40 13.48 6.89
N ASP A 123 -12.60 12.94 7.17
CA ASP A 123 -13.49 12.38 6.13
C ASP A 123 -13.71 13.35 4.97
N THR A 124 -13.92 14.64 5.28
CA THR A 124 -14.21 15.68 4.27
C THR A 124 -13.00 16.05 3.43
N GLU A 125 -11.79 15.81 3.93
CA GLU A 125 -10.53 16.13 3.24
C GLU A 125 -10.00 14.94 2.42
N LEU A 126 -10.48 13.71 2.69
CA LEU A 126 -9.95 12.47 2.15
C LEU A 126 -9.88 12.47 0.61
N ASP A 127 -10.95 12.93 -0.06
CA ASP A 127 -11.05 13.02 -1.52
C ASP A 127 -9.93 13.91 -2.10
N GLN A 128 -9.82 15.15 -1.60
CA GLN A 128 -8.80 16.10 -2.06
C GLN A 128 -7.38 15.58 -1.79
N ARG A 129 -7.15 14.96 -0.63
CA ARG A 129 -5.84 14.40 -0.28
C ARG A 129 -5.45 13.23 -1.18
N LEU A 130 -6.40 12.40 -1.57
CA LEU A 130 -6.16 11.28 -2.46
C LEU A 130 -5.88 11.74 -3.89
N GLN A 131 -6.62 12.74 -4.39
CA GLN A 131 -6.32 13.37 -5.69
C GLN A 131 -4.91 13.95 -5.70
N ALA A 132 -4.53 14.73 -4.68
CA ALA A 132 -3.17 15.27 -4.56
C ALA A 132 -2.08 14.20 -4.47
N ALA A 133 -2.38 13.06 -3.84
CA ALA A 133 -1.45 11.92 -3.76
C ALA A 133 -1.27 11.21 -5.11
N LEU A 134 -2.31 11.15 -5.94
CA LEU A 134 -2.27 10.62 -7.30
C LEU A 134 -1.56 11.58 -8.27
N ASP A 135 -1.79 12.87 -8.11
CA ASP A 135 -1.20 13.93 -8.93
C ASP A 135 0.27 14.26 -8.56
N ASP A 136 0.87 13.55 -7.59
CA ASP A 136 2.29 13.73 -7.23
C ASP A 136 3.17 13.46 -8.47
N PRO A 137 3.89 14.48 -9.00
CA PRO A 137 4.59 14.38 -10.28
C PRO A 137 5.73 13.35 -10.27
N LEU A 138 6.17 12.92 -9.08
CA LEU A 138 7.20 11.91 -8.93
C LEU A 138 6.66 10.48 -8.95
N ASN A 139 5.34 10.27 -9.00
CA ASN A 139 4.74 8.93 -9.11
C ASN A 139 5.24 8.20 -10.37
N GLY A 140 5.37 8.89 -11.51
CA GLY A 140 5.87 8.32 -12.77
C GLY A 140 7.32 7.81 -12.66
N PRO A 141 8.29 8.67 -12.31
CA PRO A 141 9.67 8.26 -12.08
C PRO A 141 9.82 7.10 -11.08
N ILE A 142 9.09 7.15 -9.96
CA ILE A 142 9.15 6.10 -8.94
C ILE A 142 8.60 4.78 -9.46
N LYS A 143 7.53 4.82 -10.25
CA LYS A 143 6.98 3.65 -10.91
C LYS A 143 7.99 3.00 -11.87
N SER A 144 8.81 3.79 -12.56
CA SER A 144 9.90 3.25 -13.39
C SER A 144 10.88 2.43 -12.56
N VAL A 145 11.41 3.03 -11.48
CA VAL A 145 12.39 2.36 -10.59
C VAL A 145 11.80 1.10 -9.94
N MET A 146 10.54 1.15 -9.51
CA MET A 146 9.90 -0.02 -8.90
C MET A 146 9.61 -1.13 -9.92
N ASN A 147 9.32 -0.78 -11.19
CA ASN A 147 9.17 -1.75 -12.27
C ASN A 147 10.50 -2.44 -12.60
N GLU A 148 11.60 -1.69 -12.61
CA GLU A 148 12.96 -2.24 -12.77
C GLU A 148 13.28 -3.23 -11.65
N LEU A 149 13.08 -2.82 -10.39
CA LEU A 149 13.26 -3.68 -9.22
C LEU A 149 12.40 -4.95 -9.32
N LEU A 150 11.12 -4.82 -9.70
CA LEU A 150 10.23 -5.97 -9.86
C LEU A 150 10.72 -6.93 -10.94
N ALA A 151 11.26 -6.42 -12.04
CA ALA A 151 11.84 -7.24 -13.10
C ALA A 151 13.09 -8.00 -12.61
N GLU A 152 13.97 -7.34 -11.84
CA GLU A 152 15.14 -7.97 -11.23
C GLU A 152 14.75 -9.08 -10.25
N ILE A 153 13.78 -8.83 -9.38
CA ILE A 153 13.27 -9.83 -8.42
C ILE A 153 12.74 -11.05 -9.18
N LYS A 154 11.93 -10.85 -10.22
CA LYS A 154 11.39 -11.95 -11.05
C LYS A 154 12.50 -12.76 -11.71
N SER A 155 13.49 -12.08 -12.32
CA SER A 155 14.65 -12.72 -12.93
C SER A 155 15.43 -13.57 -11.92
N LEU A 156 15.65 -13.05 -10.71
CA LEU A 156 16.33 -13.78 -9.64
C LEU A 156 15.53 -15.01 -9.20
N CYS A 157 14.23 -14.87 -8.98
CA CYS A 157 13.35 -15.98 -8.64
C CYS A 157 13.38 -17.07 -9.70
N ASP A 158 13.32 -16.70 -10.99
CA ASP A 158 13.35 -17.66 -12.09
C ASP A 158 14.71 -18.38 -12.20
N LYS A 159 15.82 -17.65 -12.02
CA LYS A 159 17.17 -18.23 -11.97
C LYS A 159 17.28 -19.30 -10.89
N TYR A 160 16.88 -19.00 -9.66
CA TYR A 160 16.98 -19.97 -8.56
C TYR A 160 15.95 -21.09 -8.68
N ARG A 161 14.75 -20.83 -9.20
CA ARG A 161 13.77 -21.88 -9.50
C ARG A 161 14.31 -22.88 -10.51
N LYS A 162 14.96 -22.41 -11.59
CA LYS A 162 15.61 -23.29 -12.58
C LYS A 162 16.73 -24.12 -11.95
N ARG A 163 17.59 -23.49 -11.15
CA ARG A 163 18.69 -24.18 -10.44
C ARG A 163 18.20 -25.25 -9.47
N LEU A 164 17.11 -25.00 -8.74
CA LEU A 164 16.51 -26.00 -7.87
C LEU A 164 15.88 -27.14 -8.69
N LYS A 165 15.13 -26.82 -9.76
CA LYS A 165 14.55 -27.83 -10.65
C LYS A 165 15.60 -28.77 -11.24
N SER A 166 16.76 -28.25 -11.68
CA SER A 166 17.83 -29.09 -12.21
C SER A 166 18.41 -30.07 -11.18
N LEU A 167 18.34 -29.78 -9.88
CA LEU A 167 18.75 -30.74 -8.83
C LEU A 167 17.72 -31.86 -8.67
N PHE A 168 16.44 -31.59 -8.93
CA PHE A 168 15.37 -32.57 -8.82
C PHE A 168 15.17 -33.41 -10.10
N SER A 169 15.70 -32.96 -11.25
CA SER A 169 15.64 -33.71 -12.52
C SER A 169 16.73 -34.78 -12.68
N ILE A 170 17.57 -34.98 -11.66
CA ILE A 170 18.66 -35.97 -11.63
C ILE A 170 18.22 -37.28 -10.91
N TRP A 171 16.93 -37.40 -10.57
CA TRP A 171 16.32 -38.58 -9.95
C TRP A 171 15.33 -39.27 -10.87
#